data_AF-A0A2W4JH76-F1
#
_entry.id   AF-A0A2W4JH76-F1
#
_cell.length_a   1.000
_cell.length_b   1.000
_cell.length_c   1.000
_cell.angle_alpha   90.00
_cell.angle_beta   90.00
_cell.angle_gamma   90.00
#
_symmetry.space_group_name_H-M   'P 1'
#
loop_
_entity.id
_entity.type
_entity.pdbx_description
1 polymer ?
#
loop_
_entity_poly.entity_id
_entity_poly.type
_entity_poly.pdbx_seq_one_letter_code
_entity_poly.pdbx_strand_id
1 'polypeptide(L)'
;MKSKVAVIVGVVAVGVVAVVVGVAGLGLFGGVISRSADTHPPCEELPTRAEADAGLAANRALVEELEALGRGVSVRVGTPCPQEGDRALIEVTYGSAAEREAIRDLLARRDGFGVPVHLVSR
;
A
#
# COMPACT_ATOMS: atom_id res chain seq x y z
N MET A 1 -36.70 -44.65 18.17
CA MET A 1 -36.97 -43.89 16.92
C MET A 1 -37.51 -42.51 17.31
N LYS A 2 -36.72 -41.45 17.14
CA LYS A 2 -37.16 -40.04 17.07
C LYS A 2 -36.00 -39.21 16.52
N SER A 3 -36.31 -38.41 15.51
CA SER A 3 -35.43 -37.94 14.46
C SER A 3 -34.49 -36.80 14.82
N LYS A 4 -33.34 -36.83 14.14
CA LYS A 4 -32.48 -35.75 13.63
C LYS A 4 -33.06 -34.32 13.73
N VAL A 5 -32.29 -33.41 14.35
CA VAL A 5 -32.08 -32.04 13.83
C VAL A 5 -30.65 -31.63 14.22
N ALA A 6 -29.79 -31.48 13.21
CA ALA A 6 -28.49 -30.83 13.33
C ALA A 6 -28.68 -29.32 13.23
N VAL A 7 -28.15 -28.55 14.18
CA VAL A 7 -28.05 -27.08 14.06
C VAL A 7 -26.59 -26.71 14.23
N ILE A 8 -25.99 -26.34 13.11
CA ILE A 8 -24.65 -25.78 12.97
C ILE A 8 -24.74 -24.34 13.49
N VAL A 9 -24.09 -24.03 14.60
CA VAL A 9 -23.97 -22.65 15.09
C VAL A 9 -22.52 -22.22 14.89
N GLY A 10 -22.27 -21.63 13.73
CA GLY A 10 -21.09 -20.83 13.50
C GLY A 10 -21.19 -19.55 14.32
N VAL A 11 -20.16 -19.26 15.11
CA VAL A 11 -19.97 -17.94 15.73
C VAL A 11 -18.68 -17.38 15.17
N VAL A 12 -18.82 -16.61 14.11
CA VAL A 12 -17.81 -15.69 13.61
C VAL A 12 -17.73 -14.56 14.64
N ALA A 13 -16.65 -14.56 15.43
CA ALA A 13 -16.40 -13.50 16.39
C ALA A 13 -15.96 -12.23 15.64
N VAL A 14 -16.89 -11.29 15.64
CA VAL A 14 -16.78 -9.90 15.21
C VAL A 14 -15.67 -9.19 15.98
N GLY A 15 -14.81 -8.49 15.24
CA GLY A 15 -13.84 -7.53 15.76
C GLY A 15 -13.64 -6.38 14.79
N VAL A 16 -14.74 -5.83 14.28
CA VAL A 16 -14.75 -4.59 13.48
C VAL A 16 -14.44 -3.43 14.41
N VAL A 17 -13.19 -2.99 14.43
CA VAL A 17 -12.82 -1.71 15.03
C VAL A 17 -12.90 -0.67 13.92
N ALA A 18 -14.02 0.04 13.91
CA ALA A 18 -14.18 1.28 13.18
C ALA A 18 -13.25 2.35 13.78
N VAL A 19 -12.32 2.85 12.97
CA VAL A 19 -11.72 4.17 13.19
C VAL A 19 -11.99 5.00 11.95
N VAL A 20 -13.07 5.77 12.04
CA VAL A 20 -13.44 6.81 11.09
C VAL A 20 -12.81 8.11 11.59
N VAL A 21 -11.76 8.56 10.93
CA VAL A 21 -11.22 9.94 10.92
C VAL A 21 -10.54 10.05 9.56
N GLY A 22 -10.79 10.97 8.63
CA GLY A 22 -11.66 12.13 8.52
C GLY A 22 -11.41 12.69 7.10
N VAL A 23 -12.46 13.18 6.47
CA VAL A 23 -12.64 13.50 5.05
C VAL A 23 -11.71 14.61 4.49
N ALA A 24 -11.13 14.41 3.30
CA ALA A 24 -10.95 15.46 2.28
C ALA A 24 -10.60 14.86 0.90
N GLY A 25 -11.46 15.08 -0.12
CA GLY A 25 -11.09 14.86 -1.53
C GLY A 25 -12.08 14.14 -2.46
N LEU A 26 -13.40 14.31 -2.34
CA LEU A 26 -14.33 13.94 -3.42
C LEU A 26 -14.26 15.00 -4.54
N GLY A 27 -13.39 14.77 -5.52
CA GLY A 27 -13.34 15.52 -6.78
C GLY A 27 -14.02 14.76 -7.92
N LEU A 28 -15.26 15.12 -8.23
CA LEU A 28 -15.94 14.72 -9.46
C LEU A 28 -15.41 15.58 -10.62
N PHE A 29 -14.53 15.04 -11.46
CA PHE A 29 -14.28 15.57 -12.80
C PHE A 29 -14.32 14.46 -13.84
N GLY A 30 -15.39 14.46 -14.63
CA GLY A 30 -15.40 13.83 -15.94
C GLY A 30 -14.41 14.56 -16.86
N GLY A 31 -13.48 13.82 -17.44
CA GLY A 31 -12.49 14.35 -18.35
C GLY A 31 -11.56 13.27 -18.85
N VAL A 32 -11.84 12.77 -20.05
CA VAL A 32 -10.93 11.94 -20.85
C VAL A 32 -9.59 12.64 -21.03
N ILE A 33 -8.57 12.21 -20.30
CA ILE A 33 -7.16 12.40 -20.67
C ILE A 33 -6.37 11.21 -20.13
N SER A 34 -6.27 10.16 -20.97
CA SER A 34 -5.19 9.20 -20.89
C SER A 34 -3.87 9.94 -21.16
N ARG A 35 -3.18 10.34 -20.11
CA ARG A 35 -1.72 10.55 -20.15
C ARG A 35 -1.08 9.43 -19.34
N SER A 36 -0.69 8.37 -20.05
CA SER A 36 0.36 7.47 -19.58
C SER A 36 1.68 8.24 -19.60
N ALA A 37 2.10 8.78 -18.46
CA ALA A 37 3.47 9.19 -18.18
C ALA A 37 3.60 9.32 -16.66
N ASP A 38 4.34 8.39 -16.08
CA ASP A 38 4.68 8.28 -14.65
C ASP A 38 3.51 8.18 -13.66
N THR A 39 3.34 6.97 -13.12
CA THR A 39 2.46 6.61 -11.99
C THR A 39 2.90 7.25 -10.67
N HIS A 40 3.40 8.49 -10.70
CA HIS A 40 3.82 9.24 -9.54
C HIS A 40 2.79 10.34 -9.29
N PRO A 41 2.09 10.33 -8.14
CA PRO A 41 1.22 11.44 -7.76
C PRO A 41 2.01 12.75 -7.80
N PRO A 42 1.37 13.89 -8.11
CA PRO A 42 2.02 15.19 -7.95
C PRO A 42 2.50 15.37 -6.50
N CYS A 43 3.58 16.14 -6.31
CA CYS A 43 4.26 16.30 -5.02
C CYS A 43 3.33 16.79 -3.90
N GLU A 44 2.36 17.60 -4.29
CA GLU A 44 1.33 18.21 -3.46
C GLU A 44 0.36 17.17 -2.88
N GLU A 45 0.21 16.02 -3.54
CA GLU A 45 -0.65 14.90 -3.14
C GLU A 45 0.10 13.84 -2.31
N LEU A 46 1.42 14.00 -2.13
CA LEU A 46 2.18 13.07 -1.31
C LEU A 46 1.95 13.33 0.18
N PRO A 47 1.87 12.25 0.99
CA PRO A 47 1.83 12.37 2.43
C PRO A 47 3.13 12.95 2.99
N THR A 48 3.09 13.34 4.24
CA THR A 48 4.26 13.73 5.02
C THR A 48 5.16 12.52 5.29
N ARG A 49 6.42 12.77 5.63
CA ARG A 49 7.37 11.73 6.04
C ARG A 49 6.86 10.95 7.25
N ALA A 50 6.24 11.62 8.21
CA ALA A 50 5.69 10.98 9.39
C ALA A 50 4.56 9.99 9.05
N GLU A 51 3.71 10.33 8.09
CA GLU A 51 2.63 9.45 7.61
C GLU A 51 3.18 8.26 6.83
N ALA A 52 4.22 8.46 6.00
CA ALA A 52 4.90 7.37 5.31
C ALA A 52 5.60 6.42 6.29
N ASP A 53 6.32 6.96 7.28
CA ASP A 53 6.95 6.17 8.35
C ASP A 53 5.90 5.39 9.16
N ALA A 54 4.75 6.00 9.45
CA ALA A 54 3.65 5.34 10.12
C ALA A 54 3.05 4.20 9.28
N GLY A 55 2.87 4.42 7.96
CA GLY A 55 2.42 3.39 7.03
C GLY A 55 3.36 2.19 6.96
N LEU A 56 4.67 2.44 6.95
CA LEU A 56 5.70 1.40 6.99
C LEU A 56 5.70 0.64 8.33
N ALA A 57 5.59 1.36 9.44
CA ALA A 57 5.54 0.77 10.79
C ALA A 57 4.28 -0.07 11.02
N ALA A 58 3.13 0.36 10.49
CA ALA A 58 1.87 -0.38 10.58
C ALA A 58 1.88 -1.68 9.74
N ASN A 59 2.66 -1.72 8.66
CA ASN A 59 2.68 -2.82 7.70
C ASN A 59 4.04 -3.56 7.67
N ARG A 60 4.66 -3.78 8.82
CA ARG A 60 5.98 -4.45 8.93
C ARG A 60 6.01 -5.84 8.31
N ALA A 61 4.91 -6.60 8.39
CA ALA A 61 4.79 -7.91 7.74
C ALA A 61 4.89 -7.80 6.21
N LEU A 62 4.29 -6.78 5.60
CA LEU A 62 4.40 -6.53 4.16
C LEU A 62 5.84 -6.15 3.76
N VAL A 63 6.54 -5.38 4.59
CA VAL A 63 7.96 -5.07 4.38
C VAL A 63 8.79 -6.35 4.34
N GLU A 64 8.62 -7.23 5.33
CA GLU A 64 9.35 -8.49 5.42
C GLU A 64 9.02 -9.42 4.24
N GLU A 65 7.75 -9.49 3.82
CA GLU A 65 7.33 -10.24 2.64
C GLU A 65 7.97 -9.70 1.35
N LEU A 66 8.04 -8.38 1.18
CA LEU A 66 8.68 -7.74 0.03
C LEU A 66 10.19 -8.01 0.01
N GLU A 67 10.88 -7.81 1.13
CA GLU A 67 12.32 -8.06 1.23
C GLU A 67 12.68 -9.54 1.06
N ALA A 68 11.76 -10.45 1.42
CA ALA A 68 11.91 -11.88 1.19
C ALA A 68 11.82 -12.29 -0.29
N LEU A 69 11.29 -11.43 -1.18
CA LEU A 69 11.22 -11.71 -2.62
C LEU A 69 12.60 -11.78 -3.28
N GLY A 70 13.60 -11.08 -2.73
CA GLY A 70 14.94 -11.11 -3.29
C GLY A 70 15.93 -10.20 -2.57
N ARG A 71 17.23 -10.55 -2.67
CA ARG A 71 18.34 -9.75 -2.10
C ARG A 71 18.52 -8.39 -2.80
N GLY A 72 17.92 -8.21 -3.97
CA GLY A 72 17.83 -6.94 -4.67
C GLY A 72 16.75 -6.02 -4.11
N VAL A 73 15.85 -6.53 -3.26
CA VAL A 73 14.67 -5.81 -2.79
C VAL A 73 14.94 -5.11 -1.46
N SER A 74 14.59 -3.82 -1.36
CA SER A 74 14.52 -3.14 -0.06
C SER A 74 13.43 -2.08 -0.04
N VAL A 75 12.79 -1.91 1.12
CA VAL A 75 11.66 -0.99 1.31
C VAL A 75 12.07 0.14 2.24
N ARG A 76 11.86 1.38 1.83
CA ARG A 76 12.23 2.58 2.59
C ARG A 76 11.23 3.71 2.38
N VAL A 77 11.36 4.77 3.16
CA VAL A 77 10.68 6.04 2.87
C VAL A 77 11.56 6.88 1.94
N GLY A 78 11.03 7.21 0.77
CA GLY A 78 11.65 8.12 -0.20
C GLY A 78 11.03 9.50 -0.13
N THR A 79 11.83 10.54 -0.38
CA THR A 79 11.39 11.95 -0.43
C THR A 79 11.64 12.51 -1.83
N PRO A 80 10.76 12.23 -2.80
CA PRO A 80 11.00 12.56 -4.21
C PRO A 80 10.89 14.08 -4.50
N CYS A 81 10.35 14.86 -3.58
CA CYS A 81 10.01 16.27 -3.78
C CYS A 81 10.78 17.20 -2.82
N PRO A 82 12.09 17.41 -3.04
CA PRO A 82 12.94 18.15 -2.10
C PRO A 82 12.56 19.64 -1.96
N GLN A 83 11.85 20.21 -2.93
CA GLN A 83 11.45 21.62 -2.94
C GLN A 83 10.16 21.89 -2.14
N GLU A 84 9.34 20.86 -1.88
CA GLU A 84 8.00 21.00 -1.30
C GLU A 84 7.93 20.61 0.18
N GLY A 85 9.08 20.42 0.83
CA GLY A 85 9.17 20.03 2.24
C GLY A 85 9.12 18.51 2.45
N ASP A 86 8.55 18.07 3.57
CA ASP A 86 8.64 16.69 4.08
C ASP A 86 7.82 15.64 3.29
N ARG A 87 7.50 15.92 2.03
CA ARG A 87 6.71 15.05 1.14
C ARG A 87 7.43 13.74 0.89
N ALA A 88 6.71 12.65 1.15
CA ALA A 88 7.29 11.32 1.19
C ALA A 88 6.36 10.26 0.60
N LEU A 89 6.95 9.15 0.22
CA LEU A 89 6.27 7.94 -0.21
C LEU A 89 7.07 6.71 0.19
N ILE A 90 6.51 5.52 -0.03
CA ILE A 90 7.25 4.26 0.17
C ILE A 90 7.99 3.90 -1.11
N GLU A 91 9.30 3.84 -1.02
CA GLU A 91 10.17 3.41 -2.10
C GLU A 91 10.52 1.93 -1.95
N VAL A 92 10.24 1.14 -2.99
CA VAL A 92 10.67 -0.25 -3.09
C VAL A 92 11.71 -0.34 -4.19
N THR A 93 12.95 -0.57 -3.77
CA THR A 93 14.07 -0.81 -4.68
C THR A 93 14.09 -2.27 -5.12
N TYR A 94 14.50 -2.54 -6.36
CA TYR A 94 14.65 -3.91 -6.90
C TYR A 94 15.90 -4.02 -7.78
N GLY A 95 16.51 -5.21 -7.86
CA GLY A 95 17.73 -5.44 -8.65
C GLY A 95 17.50 -6.11 -10.00
N SER A 96 16.30 -6.60 -10.28
CA SER A 96 15.99 -7.33 -11.51
C SER A 96 14.52 -7.19 -11.94
N ALA A 97 14.26 -7.47 -13.22
CA ALA A 97 12.90 -7.47 -13.76
C ALA A 97 12.01 -8.54 -13.11
N ALA A 98 12.58 -9.69 -12.72
CA ALA A 98 11.85 -10.75 -12.02
C ALA A 98 11.42 -10.31 -10.61
N GLU A 99 12.30 -9.61 -9.87
CA GLU A 99 11.96 -9.03 -8.57
C GLU A 99 10.87 -7.95 -8.72
N ARG A 100 10.98 -7.06 -9.71
CA ARG A 100 9.96 -6.05 -10.01
C ARG A 100 8.58 -6.68 -10.24
N GLU A 101 8.53 -7.75 -11.01
CA GLU A 101 7.28 -8.47 -11.30
C GLU A 101 6.69 -9.09 -10.03
N ALA A 102 7.52 -9.79 -9.25
CA ALA A 102 7.11 -10.39 -7.98
C ALA A 102 6.59 -9.34 -6.97
N ILE A 103 7.24 -8.18 -6.90
CA ILE A 103 6.78 -7.06 -6.07
C ILE A 103 5.41 -6.58 -6.53
N ARG A 104 5.22 -6.37 -7.84
CA ARG A 104 3.94 -5.92 -8.39
C ARG A 104 2.82 -6.90 -8.09
N ASP A 105 3.09 -8.20 -8.25
CA ASP A 105 2.12 -9.26 -7.97
C ASP A 105 1.76 -9.35 -6.49
N LEU A 106 2.74 -9.14 -5.59
CA LEU A 106 2.49 -9.09 -4.14
C LEU A 106 1.61 -7.88 -3.78
N LEU A 107 1.98 -6.68 -4.26
CA LEU A 107 1.25 -5.44 -4.00
C LEU A 107 -0.16 -5.44 -4.60
N ALA A 108 -0.39 -6.17 -5.70
CA ALA A 108 -1.73 -6.30 -6.30
C ALA A 108 -2.68 -7.19 -5.47
N ARG A 109 -2.15 -8.05 -4.59
CA ARG A 109 -2.94 -8.99 -3.78
C ARG A 109 -3.13 -8.55 -2.33
N ARG A 110 -2.37 -7.55 -1.88
CA ARG A 110 -2.36 -7.06 -0.51
C ARG A 110 -2.89 -5.64 -0.47
N ASP A 111 -3.51 -5.29 0.64
CA ASP A 111 -3.68 -3.88 0.99
C ASP A 111 -2.28 -3.28 1.19
N GLY A 112 -1.96 -2.22 0.45
CA GLY A 112 -0.64 -1.57 0.49
C GLY A 112 -0.38 -0.84 1.80
N PHE A 113 0.61 0.06 1.80
CA PHE A 113 1.04 0.79 3.00
C PHE A 113 0.08 1.91 3.47
N GLY A 114 -1.07 2.09 2.81
CA GLY A 114 -1.96 3.24 3.03
C GLY A 114 -1.42 4.56 2.48
N VAL A 115 -0.27 4.53 1.83
CA VAL A 115 0.43 5.66 1.20
C VAL A 115 0.96 5.23 -0.18
N PRO A 116 1.28 6.18 -1.08
CA PRO A 116 1.82 5.86 -2.39
C PRO A 116 3.09 5.01 -2.33
N VAL A 117 3.22 4.06 -3.25
CA VAL A 117 4.41 3.19 -3.40
C VAL A 117 5.05 3.45 -4.75
N HIS A 118 6.37 3.67 -4.75
CA HIS A 118 7.16 3.85 -5.95
C HIS A 118 8.21 2.74 -6.09
N LEU A 119 8.34 2.20 -7.30
CA LEU A 119 9.26 1.12 -7.64
C LEU A 119 10.50 1.71 -8.30
N VAL A 120 11.68 1.49 -7.70
CA VAL A 120 12.95 2.04 -8.17
C VAL A 120 13.92 0.92 -8.54
N SER A 121 14.52 1.01 -9.73
CA SER A 121 15.62 0.09 -10.06
C SER A 121 16.88 0.46 -9.28
N ARG A 122 17.54 -0.54 -8.71
CA ARG A 122 18.91 -0.42 -8.19
C ARG A 122 19.91 -0.22 -9.33
#